data_AF-A0A943JMX7-F1
#
_entry.id   AF-A0A943JMX7-F1
#
_cell.length_a   1.000
_cell.length_b   1.000
_cell.length_c   1.000
_cell.angle_alpha   90.00
_cell.angle_beta   90.00
_cell.angle_gamma   90.00
#
_symmetry.space_group_name_H-M   'P 1'
#
loop_
_entity.id
_entity.type
_entity.pdbx_description
1 polymer ?
#
loop_
_entity_poly.entity_id
_entity_poly.type
_entity_poly.pdbx_seq_one_letter_code
_entity_poly.pdbx_strand_id
1 'polypeptide(L)'
;MKKKNLKINNLTFDKYFWKEHNKLKVCKEENIDIMIDDSPSTCKKMQANKIRAIYFRGIRGPKIAEDGYLKEVNNWGQIYRILKEV
;
A
#
# COMPACT_ATOMS: atom_id res chain seq x y z
N MET A 1 12.50 8.33 -7.64
CA MET A 1 12.68 9.37 -6.61
C MET A 1 14.17 9.48 -6.30
N LYS A 2 14.77 10.68 -6.40
CA LYS A 2 16.19 10.89 -6.05
C LYS A 2 16.33 10.93 -4.53
N LYS A 3 17.40 10.38 -3.93
CA LYS A 3 17.65 10.39 -2.47
C LYS A 3 17.50 11.78 -1.82
N LYS A 4 17.79 12.87 -2.57
CA LYS A 4 17.61 14.26 -2.13
C LYS A 4 16.15 14.59 -1.77
N ASN A 5 15.16 14.02 -2.45
CA ASN A 5 13.75 14.32 -2.24
C ASN A 5 13.18 13.69 -0.96
N LEU A 6 13.83 12.65 -0.41
CA LEU A 6 13.40 12.03 0.84
C LEU A 6 13.74 12.91 2.04
N LYS A 7 14.96 13.46 2.06
CA LYS A 7 15.44 14.33 3.15
C LYS A 7 14.66 15.64 3.25
N ILE A 8 14.26 16.22 2.12
CA ILE A 8 13.51 17.49 2.09
C ILE A 8 12.12 17.34 2.72
N ASN A 9 11.52 16.16 2.64
CA ASN A 9 10.16 15.90 3.11
C ASN A 9 10.10 15.21 4.48
N ASN A 10 11.23 15.09 5.19
CA ASN A 10 11.34 14.39 6.48
C ASN A 10 10.70 12.98 6.47
N LEU A 11 10.82 12.27 5.35
CA LEU A 11 10.30 10.91 5.24
C LEU A 11 11.31 9.93 5.81
N THR A 12 10.92 9.21 6.86
CA THR A 12 11.69 8.16 7.50
C THR A 12 11.16 6.78 7.10
N PHE A 13 12.06 5.84 6.86
CA PHE A 13 11.74 4.46 6.53
C PHE A 13 12.79 3.54 7.15
N ASP A 14 12.38 2.36 7.61
CA ASP A 14 13.31 1.33 8.07
C ASP A 14 14.10 0.72 6.90
N LYS A 15 13.42 0.53 5.76
CA LYS A 15 13.99 -0.02 4.52
C LYS A 15 13.49 0.74 3.29
N TYR A 16 14.29 0.72 2.23
CA TYR A 16 13.97 1.38 0.96
C TYR A 16 14.28 0.46 -0.23
N PHE A 17 13.24 0.14 -1.00
CA PHE A 17 13.33 -0.66 -2.22
C PHE A 17 13.15 0.24 -3.45
N TRP A 18 14.05 0.15 -4.42
CA TRP A 18 14.04 1.00 -5.62
C TRP A 18 14.11 0.18 -6.89
N LYS A 19 13.26 0.53 -7.86
CA LYS A 19 13.05 -0.25 -9.10
C LYS A 19 12.69 -1.72 -8.83
N GLU A 20 12.04 -1.98 -7.70
CA GLU A 20 11.47 -3.29 -7.43
C GLU A 20 10.19 -3.47 -8.23
N HIS A 21 10.12 -4.53 -9.02
CA HIS A 21 8.97 -4.84 -9.88
C HIS A 21 8.03 -5.86 -9.25
N ASN A 22 8.50 -6.66 -8.28
CA ASN A 22 7.74 -7.69 -7.61
C ASN A 22 7.43 -7.33 -6.16
N LYS A 23 6.51 -6.37 -5.98
CA LYS A 23 6.04 -5.93 -4.66
C LYS A 23 5.49 -7.07 -3.79
N LEU A 24 4.88 -8.09 -4.39
CA LEU A 24 4.36 -9.26 -3.66
C LEU A 24 5.48 -10.04 -2.98
N LYS A 25 6.61 -10.24 -3.69
CA LYS A 25 7.76 -10.93 -3.13
C LYS A 25 8.31 -10.18 -1.93
N VAL A 26 8.50 -8.86 -2.07
CA VAL A 26 8.97 -8.01 -0.97
C VAL A 26 8.00 -8.06 0.21
N CYS A 27 6.70 -7.95 -0.01
CA CYS A 27 5.74 -8.01 1.09
C CYS A 27 5.81 -9.34 1.86
N LYS A 28 6.06 -10.46 1.16
CA LYS A 28 6.24 -11.77 1.80
C LYS A 28 7.58 -11.87 2.56
N GLU A 29 8.68 -11.45 1.95
CA GLU A 29 10.02 -11.53 2.55
C GLU A 29 10.17 -10.60 3.77
N GLU A 30 9.50 -9.45 3.72
CA GLU A 30 9.51 -8.44 4.78
C GLU A 30 8.37 -8.64 5.80
N ASN A 31 7.57 -9.71 5.66
CA ASN A 31 6.41 -10.01 6.52
C ASN A 31 5.46 -8.81 6.69
N ILE A 32 5.12 -8.15 5.60
CA ILE A 32 4.24 -6.98 5.59
C ILE A 32 2.79 -7.43 5.84
N ASP A 33 2.20 -6.95 6.93
CA ASP A 33 0.79 -7.21 7.25
C ASP A 33 -0.17 -6.40 6.38
N ILE A 34 0.16 -5.12 6.15
CA ILE A 34 -0.69 -4.13 5.47
C ILE A 34 0.12 -3.41 4.39
N MET A 35 -0.40 -3.44 3.16
CA MET A 35 0.12 -2.68 2.04
C MET A 35 -0.83 -1.53 1.66
N ILE A 36 -0.29 -0.33 1.48
CA ILE A 36 -1.02 0.82 0.94
C ILE A 36 -0.53 1.08 -0.50
N ASP A 37 -1.43 1.07 -1.48
CA ASP A 37 -1.07 1.30 -2.89
C ASP A 37 -2.26 1.92 -3.65
N ASP A 38 -1.97 2.69 -4.70
CA ASP A 38 -2.96 3.31 -5.59
C ASP A 38 -3.18 2.50 -6.88
N SER A 39 -2.41 1.41 -7.06
CA SER A 39 -2.55 0.50 -8.19
C SER A 39 -3.59 -0.59 -7.90
N PRO A 40 -4.71 -0.65 -8.67
CA PRO A 40 -5.75 -1.67 -8.45
C PRO A 40 -5.24 -3.08 -8.73
N SER A 41 -4.32 -3.26 -9.69
CA SER A 41 -3.73 -4.56 -10.00
C SER A 41 -2.81 -5.04 -8.87
N THR A 42 -2.06 -4.12 -8.25
CA THR A 42 -1.23 -4.43 -7.08
C THR A 42 -2.11 -4.83 -5.89
N CYS A 43 -3.15 -4.07 -5.59
CA CYS A 43 -4.06 -4.36 -4.48
C CYS A 43 -4.77 -5.70 -4.66
N LYS A 44 -5.29 -6.00 -5.87
CA LYS A 44 -5.85 -7.32 -6.20
C LYS A 44 -4.85 -8.45 -6.01
N LYS A 45 -3.58 -8.23 -6.37
CA LYS A 45 -2.52 -9.23 -6.19
C LYS A 45 -2.26 -9.52 -4.70
N MET A 46 -2.29 -8.49 -3.84
CA MET A 46 -2.18 -8.67 -2.39
C MET A 46 -3.37 -9.40 -1.79
N GLN A 47 -4.58 -8.97 -2.15
CA GLN A 47 -5.85 -9.60 -1.76
C GLN A 47 -5.86 -11.11 -2.08
N ALA A 48 -5.52 -11.47 -3.32
CA ALA A 48 -5.43 -12.87 -3.76
C ALA A 48 -4.38 -13.70 -3.01
N ASN A 49 -3.40 -13.04 -2.39
CA ASN A 49 -2.33 -13.66 -1.60
C ASN A 49 -2.52 -13.48 -0.08
N LYS A 50 -3.72 -13.05 0.37
CA LYS A 50 -4.06 -12.84 1.78
C LYS A 50 -3.17 -11.82 2.51
N ILE A 51 -2.62 -10.85 1.78
CA ILE A 51 -1.96 -9.67 2.36
C ILE A 51 -2.99 -8.55 2.38
N ARG A 52 -3.19 -7.91 3.54
CA ARG A 52 -4.20 -6.84 3.64
C ARG A 52 -3.75 -5.65 2.79
N ALA A 53 -4.64 -5.17 1.94
CA ALA A 53 -4.40 -4.04 1.06
C ALA A 53 -5.37 -2.89 1.39
N ILE A 54 -4.81 -1.71 1.60
CA ILE A 54 -5.57 -0.46 1.62
C ILE A 54 -5.38 0.18 0.23
N TYR A 55 -6.42 0.10 -0.58
CA TYR A 55 -6.42 0.66 -1.91
C TYR A 55 -6.74 2.16 -1.84
N PHE A 56 -5.72 3.00 -2.02
CA PHE A 56 -5.86 4.46 -2.06
C PHE A 56 -6.38 4.86 -3.44
N ARG A 57 -7.69 4.81 -3.63
CA ARG A 57 -8.30 5.02 -4.94
C ARG A 57 -8.41 6.51 -5.26
N GLY A 58 -7.76 6.94 -6.34
CA GLY A 58 -8.01 8.25 -6.94
C GLY A 58 -9.39 8.33 -7.61
N ILE A 59 -9.91 9.54 -7.84
CA ILE A 59 -11.27 9.77 -8.40
C ILE A 59 -11.55 8.95 -9.67
N ARG A 60 -10.54 8.81 -10.55
CA ARG A 60 -10.62 8.06 -11.82
C ARG A 60 -10.18 6.60 -11.72
N GLY A 61 -9.73 6.15 -10.55
CA GLY A 61 -9.33 4.76 -10.33
C GLY A 61 -10.56 3.84 -10.40
N PRO A 62 -10.42 2.62 -10.96
CA PRO A 62 -11.51 1.67 -11.02
C PRO A 62 -11.86 1.19 -9.61
N LYS A 63 -13.15 0.99 -9.35
CA LYS A 63 -13.58 0.24 -8.17
C LYS A 63 -13.20 -1.23 -8.33
N ILE A 64 -12.82 -1.86 -7.22
CA ILE A 64 -12.47 -3.28 -7.14
C ILE A 64 -13.22 -3.87 -5.94
N ALA A 65 -13.47 -5.18 -5.95
CA ALA A 65 -14.24 -5.83 -4.88
C ALA A 65 -13.48 -5.80 -3.56
N GLU A 66 -14.09 -5.20 -2.54
CA GLU A 66 -13.60 -5.20 -1.15
C GLU A 66 -13.93 -6.54 -0.47
N ASP A 67 -13.09 -6.94 0.48
CA ASP A 67 -13.29 -8.10 1.36
C ASP A 67 -12.45 -7.95 2.64
N GLY A 68 -12.28 -9.03 3.41
CA GLY A 68 -11.45 -9.03 4.63
C GLY A 68 -9.95 -8.73 4.40
N TYR A 69 -9.49 -8.73 3.15
CA TYR A 69 -8.11 -8.43 2.76
C TYR A 69 -7.98 -7.18 1.89
N LEU A 70 -9.07 -6.53 1.48
CA LEU A 70 -9.01 -5.31 0.69
C LEU A 70 -10.03 -4.28 1.14
N LYS A 71 -9.54 -3.08 1.46
CA LYS A 71 -10.37 -1.91 1.79
C LYS A 71 -10.02 -0.74 0.87
N GLU A 72 -11.03 -0.16 0.23
CA GLU A 72 -10.90 1.08 -0.54
C GLU A 72 -10.95 2.29 0.39
N VAL A 73 -10.04 3.24 0.18
CA VAL A 73 -10.02 4.54 0.85
C VAL A 73 -9.71 5.66 -0.13
N ASN A 74 -10.12 6.88 0.23
CA ASN A 74 -10.00 8.05 -0.65
C ASN A 74 -9.14 9.17 -0.05
N ASN A 75 -8.67 8.99 1.19
CA ASN A 75 -7.85 9.97 1.89
C ASN A 75 -7.03 9.34 3.03
N TRP A 76 -6.00 10.05 3.47
CA TRP A 76 -5.14 9.65 4.58
C TRP A 76 -5.88 9.50 5.91
N GLY A 77 -6.89 10.32 6.19
CA GLY A 77 -7.66 10.23 7.42
C GLY A 77 -8.37 8.88 7.59
N GLN A 78 -8.80 8.24 6.50
CA GLN A 78 -9.35 6.88 6.52
C GLN A 78 -8.26 5.84 6.79
N ILE A 79 -7.07 5.99 6.19
CA ILE A 79 -5.91 5.13 6.49
C ILE A 79 -5.58 5.17 7.98
N TYR A 80 -5.46 6.37 8.56
CA TYR A 80 -5.13 6.52 9.97
C TYR A 80 -6.16 5.88 10.91
N ARG A 81 -7.44 5.85 10.54
CA ARG A 81 -8.47 5.15 11.33
C ARG A 81 -8.28 3.64 11.28
N ILE A 82 -8.08 3.08 10.09
CA ILE A 82 -7.83 1.64 9.90
C ILE A 82 -6.59 1.21 10.69
N LEU A 83 -5.48 1.95 10.59
CA LEU A 83 -4.23 1.59 11.27
C LEU A 83 -4.28 1.71 12.79
N LYS A 84 -5.25 2.46 13.35
CA LYS A 84 -5.47 2.54 14.80
C LYS A 84 -6.29 1.38 15.36
N GLU A 85 -7.00 0.66 14.50
CA GLU A 85 -7.84 -0.48 14.87
C GLU A 85 -7.09 -1.82 14.78
N VAL A 86 -5.84 -1.78 14.31
CA VAL A 86 -4.90 -2.92 14.23
C VAL A 86 -4.08 -2.98 15.51
#